data_AF-A0A1R3KXA3-F1
#
_entry.id   AF-A0A1R3KXA3-F1
#
_cell.length_a   1.000
_cell.length_b   1.000
_cell.length_c   1.000
_cell.angle_alpha   90.00
_cell.angle_beta   90.00
_cell.angle_gamma   90.00
#
_symmetry.space_group_name_H-M   'P 1'
#
loop_
_entity.id
_entity.type
_entity.pdbx_description
1 polymer ?
#
loop_
_entity_poly.entity_id
_entity_poly.type
_entity_poly.pdbx_seq_one_letter_code
_entity_poly.pdbx_strand_id
1 'polypeptide(L)'
;MTKFSKLITKTAVEKSLLIPTCYFNGLHLEEGEGQFFHVNVIDDQTGKNWTFPCFIQQNEGLESSDLSIGWLRFVRDKDVRVGDMIFLYQKSFDDNMKIEVKRKIRLLGQDIWAPLV
;
A
#
# COMPACT_ATOMS: atom_id res chain seq x y z
N MET A 1 -12.40 -1.19 -11.54
CA MET A 1 -12.01 -1.30 -10.12
C MET A 1 -10.64 -1.96 -10.06
N THR A 2 -9.58 -1.17 -9.91
CA THR A 2 -8.22 -1.72 -9.78
C THR A 2 -8.00 -2.08 -8.33
N LYS A 3 -7.67 -3.34 -8.06
CA LYS A 3 -7.36 -3.84 -6.72
C LYS A 3 -6.00 -4.53 -6.75
N PHE A 4 -5.06 -3.99 -6.00
CA PHE A 4 -3.80 -4.62 -5.71
C PHE A 4 -3.89 -5.34 -4.37
N SER A 5 -3.29 -6.53 -4.27
CA SER A 5 -3.12 -7.22 -3.00
C SER A 5 -1.78 -7.93 -2.96
N LYS A 6 -1.11 -7.90 -1.81
CA LYS A 6 0.20 -8.53 -1.63
C LYS A 6 0.37 -9.00 -0.19
N LEU A 7 1.07 -10.11 -0.01
CA LEU A 7 1.56 -10.50 1.31
C LEU A 7 2.75 -9.63 1.69
N ILE A 8 2.71 -9.10 2.91
CA ILE A 8 3.75 -8.25 3.44
C ILE A 8 4.99 -9.09 3.76
N THR A 9 6.10 -8.72 3.12
CA THR A 9 7.41 -9.35 3.31
C THR A 9 8.23 -8.61 4.36
N LYS A 10 9.32 -9.22 4.82
CA LYS A 10 10.28 -8.60 5.74
C LYS A 10 10.80 -7.25 5.20
N THR A 11 11.21 -7.21 3.94
CA THR A 11 11.67 -5.98 3.27
C THR A 11 10.61 -4.87 3.30
N ALA A 12 9.33 -5.21 3.16
CA ALA A 12 8.26 -4.22 3.18
C ALA A 12 8.08 -3.59 4.57
N VAL A 13 8.18 -4.38 5.64
CA VAL A 13 8.09 -3.89 7.03
C VAL A 13 9.33 -3.10 7.44
N GLU A 14 10.50 -3.44 6.92
CA GLU A 14 11.78 -2.82 7.31
C GLU A 14 12.18 -1.61 6.46
N LYS A 15 11.75 -1.55 5.18
CA LYS A 15 12.20 -0.55 4.22
C LYS A 15 11.05 0.18 3.53
N SER A 16 10.42 -0.46 2.55
CA SER A 16 9.38 0.17 1.74
C SER A 16 8.52 -0.88 1.04
N LEU A 17 7.28 -0.49 0.72
CA LEU A 17 6.39 -1.32 -0.07
C LEU A 17 6.62 -1.04 -1.56
N LEU A 18 7.08 -2.05 -2.29
CA LEU A 18 7.24 -1.99 -3.74
C LEU A 18 5.96 -2.45 -4.44
N ILE A 19 5.43 -1.58 -5.30
CA ILE A 19 4.22 -1.82 -6.08
C ILE A 19 4.46 -1.39 -7.54
N PRO A 20 4.10 -2.22 -8.52
CA PRO A 20 4.25 -1.83 -9.93
C PRO A 20 3.47 -0.55 -10.25
N THR A 21 4.07 0.35 -11.02
CA THR A 21 3.47 1.66 -11.34
C THR A 21 2.14 1.54 -12.10
N CYS A 22 1.90 0.45 -12.82
CA CYS A 22 0.64 0.22 -13.53
C CYS A 22 -0.61 0.18 -12.62
N TYR A 23 -0.44 -0.11 -11.32
CA TYR A 23 -1.54 -0.05 -10.34
C TYR A 23 -1.92 1.39 -9.95
N PHE A 24 -1.08 2.36 -10.29
CA PHE A 24 -1.28 3.79 -10.05
C PHE A 24 -1.67 4.55 -11.33
N ASN A 25 -1.85 3.86 -12.46
CA ASN A 25 -2.32 4.47 -13.70
C ASN A 25 -3.70 5.09 -13.46
N GLY A 26 -3.78 6.43 -13.55
CA GLY A 26 -5.00 7.21 -13.33
C GLY A 26 -5.08 7.93 -11.97
N LEU A 27 -4.08 7.79 -11.09
CA LEU A 27 -3.99 8.62 -9.89
C LEU A 27 -3.34 9.96 -10.20
N HIS A 28 -3.89 11.03 -9.62
CA HIS A 28 -3.22 12.33 -9.54
C HIS A 28 -2.01 12.18 -8.60
N LEU A 29 -0.84 11.92 -9.18
CA LEU A 29 0.43 12.00 -8.48
C LEU A 29 0.78 13.47 -8.36
N GLU A 30 0.82 14.01 -7.15
CA GLU A 30 1.32 15.38 -6.95
C GLU A 30 2.83 15.38 -7.22
N GLU A 31 3.19 15.96 -8.36
CA GLU A 31 4.56 16.02 -8.86
C GLU A 31 5.43 16.78 -7.84
N GLY A 32 6.34 16.06 -7.18
CA GLY A 32 7.41 16.66 -6.39
C GLY A 32 8.61 17.00 -7.27
N GLU A 33 9.71 17.44 -6.65
CA GLU A 33 10.96 17.64 -7.38
C GLU A 33 11.55 16.27 -7.83
N GLY A 34 11.51 15.97 -9.13
CA GLY A 34 12.11 14.77 -9.72
C GLY A 34 11.23 13.51 -9.68
N GLN A 35 11.81 12.34 -9.38
CA GLN A 35 11.09 11.05 -9.31
C GLN A 35 10.35 10.81 -7.97
N PHE A 36 10.21 11.86 -7.17
CA PHE A 36 9.61 11.82 -5.83
C PHE A 36 8.24 12.48 -5.83
N PHE A 37 7.25 11.84 -5.22
CA PHE A 37 5.89 12.38 -5.10
C PHE A 37 5.18 11.88 -3.85
N HIS A 38 4.04 12.46 -3.52
CA HIS A 38 3.21 12.02 -2.42
C HIS A 38 1.95 11.31 -2.93
N VAL A 39 1.57 10.22 -2.25
CA VAL A 39 0.29 9.54 -2.49
C VAL A 39 -0.56 9.64 -1.24
N ASN A 40 -1.76 10.19 -1.41
CA ASN A 40 -2.77 10.22 -0.36
C ASN A 40 -3.62 8.96 -0.43
N VAL A 41 -3.74 8.26 0.69
CA VAL A 41 -4.62 7.11 0.84
C VAL A 41 -5.47 7.27 2.09
N ILE A 42 -6.67 6.69 2.07
CA ILE A 42 -7.56 6.66 3.23
C ILE A 42 -7.59 5.23 3.77
N ASP A 43 -7.31 5.06 5.04
CA ASP A 43 -7.45 3.78 5.73
C ASP A 43 -8.94 3.39 5.76
N ASP A 44 -9.30 2.27 5.13
CA ASP A 44 -10.70 1.86 4.99
C ASP A 44 -11.33 1.45 6.33
N GLN A 45 -10.51 1.14 7.34
CA GLN A 45 -10.97 0.72 8.67
C GLN A 45 -11.18 1.89 9.63
N THR A 46 -10.28 2.89 9.57
CA THR A 46 -10.31 4.03 10.51
C THR A 46 -10.79 5.34 9.88
N GLY A 47 -10.84 5.42 8.55
CA GLY A 47 -11.07 6.67 7.82
C GLY A 47 -9.90 7.66 7.90
N LYS A 48 -8.77 7.29 8.53
CA LYS A 48 -7.61 8.16 8.67
C LYS A 48 -6.91 8.36 7.32
N ASN A 49 -6.62 9.62 6.98
CA ASN A 49 -5.83 9.96 5.81
C ASN A 49 -4.33 9.74 6.09
N TRP A 50 -3.66 9.10 5.15
CA TRP A 50 -2.23 8.86 5.15
C TRP A 50 -1.61 9.43 3.89
N THR A 51 -0.57 10.23 4.06
CA THR A 51 0.26 10.72 2.95
C THR A 51 1.56 9.94 2.96
N PHE A 52 1.81 9.19 1.89
CA PHE A 52 3.03 8.43 1.72
C PHE A 52 3.99 9.13 0.78
N PRO A 53 5.25 9.39 1.19
CA PRO A 53 6.30 9.75 0.26
C PRO A 53 6.62 8.53 -0.62
N CYS A 54 6.70 8.75 -1.92
CA CYS A 54 6.89 7.71 -2.90
C CYS A 54 8.01 8.08 -3.87
N PHE A 55 8.72 7.07 -4.37
CA PHE A 55 9.81 7.25 -5.33
C PHE A 55 9.70 6.20 -6.45
N ILE A 56 9.76 6.63 -7.71
CA ILE A 56 9.79 5.71 -8.85
C ILE A 56 11.18 5.11 -8.95
N GLN A 57 11.29 3.81 -8.73
CA GLN A 57 12.51 3.07 -9.00
C GLN A 57 12.50 2.62 -10.47
N GLN A 58 13.27 3.33 -11.29
CA GLN A 58 13.57 2.88 -12.65
C GLN A 58 14.55 1.71 -12.57
N ASN A 59 14.12 0.55 -13.04
CA ASN A 59 15.01 -0.60 -13.20
C ASN A 59 15.52 -0.59 -14.65
N GLU A 60 16.81 -0.29 -14.85
CA GLU A 60 17.43 -0.34 -16.17
C GLU A 60 17.24 -1.74 -16.77
N GLY A 61 16.56 -1.81 -17.93
CA GLY A 61 16.29 -3.07 -18.66
C GLY A 61 14.96 -3.77 -18.35
N LEU A 62 14.10 -3.23 -17.48
CA LEU A 62 12.73 -3.74 -17.27
C LEU A 62 11.69 -2.78 -17.87
N GLU A 63 10.66 -3.32 -18.56
CA GLU A 63 9.57 -2.51 -19.12
C GLU A 63 8.68 -1.85 -18.05
N SER A 64 8.73 -2.32 -16.80
CA SER A 64 7.94 -1.79 -15.69
C SER A 64 8.82 -1.18 -14.60
N SER A 65 8.51 0.06 -14.21
CA SER A 65 9.05 0.67 -13.00
C SER A 65 8.26 0.22 -11.77
N ASP A 66 8.94 0.14 -10.63
CA ASP A 66 8.30 -0.10 -9.35
C ASP A 66 8.19 1.23 -8.59
N LEU A 67 7.06 1.41 -7.91
CA LEU A 67 6.88 2.48 -6.96
C LEU A 67 7.30 2.04 -5.57
N SER A 68 8.30 2.72 -5.00
CA SER A 68 8.72 2.52 -3.62
C SER A 68 7.94 3.45 -2.71
N ILE A 69 7.09 2.88 -1.85
CA ILE A 69 6.21 3.62 -0.94
C ILE A 69 6.84 3.67 0.46
N GLY A 70 7.10 4.88 0.93
CA GLY A 70 7.60 5.22 2.26
C GLY A 70 6.52 5.14 3.33
N TRP A 71 6.05 3.93 3.62
CA TRP A 71 4.91 3.66 4.49
C TRP A 71 5.27 3.27 5.94
N LEU A 72 6.53 3.34 6.35
CA LEU A 72 6.97 2.82 7.67
C LEU A 72 6.28 3.47 8.88
N ARG A 73 5.81 4.72 8.75
CA ARG A 73 4.99 5.36 9.79
C ARG A 73 3.66 4.62 9.96
N PHE A 74 3.00 4.25 8.86
CA PHE A 74 1.77 3.46 8.86
C PHE A 74 2.02 2.05 9.42
N VAL A 75 3.13 1.41 9.02
CA VAL A 75 3.53 0.09 9.54
C VAL A 75 3.61 0.09 11.07
N ARG A 76 4.25 1.12 11.66
CA ARG A 76 4.36 1.23 13.12
C ARG A 76 3.03 1.55 13.80
N ASP A 77 2.24 2.45 13.22
CA ASP A 77 0.94 2.88 13.79
C ASP A 77 -0.08 1.74 13.81
N LYS A 78 -0.13 0.94 12.74
CA LYS A 78 -1.08 -0.16 12.57
C LYS A 78 -0.53 -1.53 13.00
N ASP A 79 0.68 -1.57 13.58
CA ASP A 79 1.39 -2.80 13.93
C ASP A 79 1.42 -3.80 12.76
N VAL A 80 1.73 -3.37 11.54
CA VAL A 80 1.78 -4.26 10.37
C VAL A 80 2.98 -5.20 10.47
N ARG A 81 2.77 -6.49 10.22
CA ARG A 81 3.76 -7.56 10.37
C ARG A 81 3.94 -8.36 9.10
N VAL A 82 5.07 -9.08 9.04
CA VAL A 82 5.33 -10.06 7.97
C VAL A 82 4.21 -11.11 7.97
N GLY A 83 3.66 -11.40 6.79
CA GLY A 83 2.55 -12.34 6.62
C GLY A 83 1.16 -11.70 6.68
N ASP A 84 1.03 -10.44 7.09
CA ASP A 84 -0.21 -9.68 6.88
C ASP A 84 -0.45 -9.49 5.38
N MET A 85 -1.71 -9.28 4.99
CA MET A 85 -2.10 -9.01 3.61
C MET A 85 -2.54 -7.56 3.48
N ILE A 86 -1.90 -6.82 2.57
CA ILE A 86 -2.30 -5.46 2.20
C ILE A 86 -3.20 -5.49 0.97
N PHE A 87 -4.18 -4.60 0.96
CA PHE A 87 -5.04 -4.29 -0.17
C PHE A 87 -4.97 -2.80 -0.47
N LEU A 88 -4.80 -2.45 -1.75
CA LEU A 88 -4.95 -1.09 -2.26
C LEU A 88 -5.98 -1.10 -3.37
N TYR A 89 -6.94 -0.17 -3.32
CA TYR A 89 -7.99 -0.09 -4.32
C TYR A 89 -8.62 1.30 -4.37
N GLN A 90 -9.16 1.63 -5.54
CA GLN A 90 -10.00 2.80 -5.74
C GLN A 90 -11.48 2.35 -5.77
N LYS A 91 -12.35 3.04 -5.04
CA LYS A 91 -13.81 2.83 -5.16
C LYS A 91 -14.29 3.60 -6.38
N SER A 92 -15.12 2.99 -7.23
CA SER A 92 -15.49 3.47 -8.57
C SER A 92 -16.12 4.88 -8.67
N PHE A 93 -16.40 5.52 -7.53
CA PHE A 93 -17.04 6.83 -7.41
C PHE A 93 -16.26 7.79 -6.49
N ASP A 94 -15.16 7.32 -5.88
CA ASP A 94 -14.32 8.08 -4.98
C ASP A 94 -12.92 8.07 -5.60
N ASP A 95 -12.45 9.23 -6.08
CA ASP A 95 -11.11 9.34 -6.67
C ASP A 95 -10.00 9.00 -5.65
N ASN A 96 -10.35 8.89 -4.37
CA ASN A 96 -9.44 8.53 -3.29
C ASN A 96 -9.06 7.04 -3.28
N MET A 97 -7.75 6.81 -3.27
CA MET A 97 -7.17 5.49 -3.02
C MET A 97 -7.42 5.05 -1.57
N LYS A 98 -7.78 3.79 -1.38
CA LYS A 98 -7.99 3.18 -0.06
C LYS A 98 -6.90 2.17 0.25
N ILE A 99 -6.55 2.08 1.54
CA ILE A 99 -5.65 1.06 2.07
C ILE A 99 -6.37 0.23 3.14
N GLU A 100 -6.23 -1.10 3.05
CA GLU A 100 -6.72 -2.03 4.06
C GLU A 100 -5.62 -3.06 4.35
N VAL A 101 -5.40 -3.41 5.62
CA VAL A 101 -4.50 -4.49 6.01
C VAL A 101 -5.28 -5.52 6.80
N LYS A 102 -5.11 -6.80 6.46
CA LYS A 102 -5.70 -7.92 7.17
C LYS A 102 -4.62 -8.83 7.74
N ARG A 103 -4.87 -9.29 8.96
CA ARG A 103 -4.06 -10.30 9.64
C ARG A 103 -4.80 -11.62 9.64
N LYS A 104 -4.07 -12.68 9.31
CA LYS A 104 -4.57 -14.05 9.48
C LYS A 104 -4.58 -14.38 10.97
N ILE A 105 -5.75 -14.71 11.51
CA ILE A 105 -5.92 -15.18 12.88
C ILE A 105 -6.61 -16.54 12.87
N ARG A 106 -6.28 -17.38 13.86
CA ARG A 106 -6.89 -18.70 14.01
C ARG A 106 -7.89 -18.68 15.16
N LEU A 107 -9.17 -18.84 14.85
CA LEU A 107 -10.26 -18.91 15.84
C LEU A 107 -10.96 -20.25 15.70
N LEU A 108 -11.12 -20.98 16.82
CA LEU A 108 -11.81 -22.27 16.86
C LEU A 108 -11.31 -23.27 15.80
N GLY A 109 -10.00 -23.27 15.55
CA GLY A 109 -9.36 -24.15 14.57
C GLY A 109 -9.43 -23.66 13.11
N GLN A 110 -10.23 -22.64 12.81
CA GLN A 110 -10.38 -22.05 11.48
C GLN A 110 -9.52 -20.81 11.29
N ASP A 111 -8.98 -20.65 10.09
CA ASP A 111 -8.20 -19.49 9.69
C ASP A 111 -9.12 -18.41 9.11
N ILE A 112 -9.08 -17.22 9.68
CA ILE A 112 -9.83 -16.05 9.19
C ILE A 112 -8.89 -14.86 8.98
N TRP A 113 -9.27 -13.95 8.07
CA TRP A 113 -8.55 -12.71 7.82
C TRP A 113 -9.30 -11.54 8.44
N ALA A 114 -8.79 -11.00 9.53
CA ALA A 114 -9.39 -9.88 10.25
C ALA A 114 -8.69 -8.56 9.87
N PRO A 115 -9.44 -7.47 9.65
CA PRO A 115 -8.84 -6.16 9.39
C PRO A 115 -8.09 -5.61 10.63
N LEU A 116 -7.02 -4.87 10.39
CA LEU A 116 -6.33 -4.10 11.42
C LEU A 116 -7.03 -2.75 11.64
N VAL A 117 -7.28 -2.40 12.90
CA VAL A 117 -7.86 -1.11 13.33
C VAL A 117 -6.75 -0.17 13.74
#